data_AF-A0A7W1D2G0-F1
#
_entry.id   AF-A0A7W1D2G0-F1
#
_cell.length_a   1.000
_cell.length_b   1.000
_cell.length_c   1.000
_cell.angle_alpha   90.00
_cell.angle_beta   90.00
_cell.angle_gamma   90.00
#
_symmetry.space_group_name_H-M   'P 1'
#
loop_
_entity.id
_entity.type
_entity.pdbx_description
1 polymer ?
#
loop_
_entity_poly.entity_id
_entity_poly.type
_entity_poly.pdbx_seq_one_letter_code
_entity_poly.pdbx_strand_id
1 'polypeptide(L)'
;MCMLSRRLQILIDEGRYARLAERAGKRGVSVASVIREAIDRSLPPRDERREDAGRRILAAEPMKVPGPEGLRRELEALRDRRR
;
A
#
# COMPACT_ATOMS: atom_id res chain seq x y z
N MET A 1 2.45 -7.61 -16.81
CA MET A 1 3.49 -6.84 -17.52
C MET A 1 3.11 -5.36 -17.40
N CYS A 2 3.70 -4.62 -16.46
CA CYS A 2 3.38 -3.19 -16.28
C CYS A 2 4.13 -2.37 -17.33
N MET A 3 3.38 -1.79 -18.27
CA MET A 3 3.93 -0.89 -19.28
C MET A 3 4.32 0.43 -18.60
N LEU A 4 5.59 0.83 -18.72
CA LEU A 4 6.08 2.11 -18.19
C LEU A 4 5.55 3.24 -19.08
N SER A 5 4.76 4.16 -18.52
CA SER A 5 4.04 5.18 -19.29
C SER A 5 4.66 6.58 -19.22
N ARG A 6 5.56 6.85 -18.27
CA ARG A 6 6.17 8.17 -18.07
C ARG A 6 7.69 8.05 -17.87
N ARG A 7 8.44 8.99 -18.44
CA ARG A 7 9.90 9.12 -18.26
C ARG A 7 10.20 10.32 -17.37
N LEU A 8 11.08 10.12 -16.39
CA LEU A 8 11.57 11.16 -15.49
C LEU A 8 13.08 11.31 -15.67
N GLN A 9 13.56 12.55 -15.82
CA GLN A 9 14.98 12.89 -15.80
C GLN A 9 15.27 13.64 -14.50
N ILE A 10 16.26 13.17 -13.73
CA ILE A 10 16.66 13.77 -12.45
C ILE A 10 18.17 13.91 -12.47
N LEU A 11 18.67 15.09 -12.10
CA LEU A 11 20.10 15.30 -11.86
C LEU A 11 20.45 14.86 -10.45
N ILE A 12 21.49 14.03 -10.33
CA ILE A 12 22.06 13.58 -9.05
C ILE A 12 23.57 13.77 -9.11
N ASP A 13 24.20 13.88 -7.94
CA ASP A 13 25.66 13.92 -7.85
C ASP A 13 26.30 12.55 -8.15
N GLU A 14 27.60 12.59 -8.46
CA GLU A 14 28.40 11.41 -8.79
C GLU A 14 28.38 10.35 -7.69
N GLY A 15 28.45 10.76 -6.42
CA GLY A 15 28.45 9.83 -5.30
C GLY A 15 27.15 9.04 -5.20
N ARG A 16 26.00 9.69 -5.43
CA ARG A 16 24.71 9.00 -5.53
C ARG A 16 24.63 8.07 -6.74
N TYR A 17 25.12 8.50 -7.90
CA TYR A 17 25.13 7.66 -9.10
C TYR A 17 25.99 6.41 -8.91
N ALA A 18 27.20 6.55 -8.38
CA ALA A 18 28.12 5.44 -8.12
C ALA A 18 27.49 4.37 -7.22
N ARG A 19 26.81 4.78 -6.13
CA ARG A 19 26.10 3.85 -5.24
C ARG A 19 24.97 3.09 -5.93
N LEU A 20 24.24 3.74 -6.84
CA LEU A 20 23.18 3.10 -7.61
C LEU A 20 23.76 2.11 -8.63
N ALA A 21 24.83 2.51 -9.33
CA ALA A 21 25.51 1.68 -10.32
C ALA A 21 26.11 0.42 -9.68
N GLU A 22 26.78 0.55 -8.53
CA GLU A 22 27.32 -0.57 -7.78
C GLU A 22 26.22 -1.57 -7.39
N ARG A 23 25.10 -1.07 -6.85
CA ARG A 23 23.98 -1.91 -6.43
C ARG A 23 23.26 -2.57 -7.61
N ALA A 24 23.17 -1.89 -8.74
CA ALA A 24 22.64 -2.42 -9.99
C ALA A 24 23.54 -3.54 -10.51
N GLY A 25 24.86 -3.31 -10.56
CA GLY A 25 25.87 -4.27 -10.99
C GLY A 25 25.88 -5.53 -10.15
N LYS A 26 25.88 -5.40 -8.81
CA LYS A 26 25.80 -6.54 -7.86
C LYS A 26 24.56 -7.42 -8.07
N ARG A 27 23.50 -6.89 -8.66
CA ARG A 27 22.22 -7.59 -8.86
C ARG A 27 21.94 -7.98 -10.31
N GLY A 28 22.80 -7.58 -11.26
CA GLY A 28 22.57 -7.80 -12.68
C GLY A 28 21.32 -7.11 -13.23
N VAL A 29 20.89 -6.00 -12.63
CA VAL A 29 19.71 -5.23 -13.06
C VAL A 29 20.10 -3.82 -13.48
N SER A 30 19.20 -3.11 -14.15
CA SER A 30 19.44 -1.71 -14.51
C SER A 30 19.34 -0.77 -13.30
N VAL A 31 20.06 0.36 -13.36
CA VAL A 31 19.93 1.46 -12.39
C VAL A 31 18.47 1.91 -12.25
N ALA A 32 17.73 1.96 -13.36
CA ALA A 32 16.30 2.29 -13.38
C ALA A 32 15.45 1.29 -12.58
N SER A 33 15.85 0.02 -12.49
CA SER A 33 15.16 -0.98 -11.66
C SER A 33 15.41 -0.74 -10.18
N VAL A 34 16.66 -0.43 -9.81
CA VAL A 34 17.01 -0.06 -8.42
C VAL A 34 16.26 1.19 -7.97
N ILE A 35 16.15 2.20 -8.85
CA ILE A 35 15.41 3.43 -8.56
C ILE A 35 13.92 3.16 -8.36
N ARG A 36 13.29 2.38 -9.24
CA ARG A 36 11.87 2.02 -9.10
C ARG A 36 11.58 1.30 -7.78
N GLU A 37 12.41 0.33 -7.41
CA GLU A 37 12.25 -0.35 -6.11
C GLU A 37 12.45 0.59 -4.91
N ALA A 38 13.40 1.53 -5.02
CA ALA A 38 13.60 2.53 -3.98
C ALA A 38 12.39 3.47 -3.85
N ILE A 39 11.77 3.83 -4.97
CA ILE A 39 10.50 4.57 -5.02
C ILE A 39 9.40 3.75 -4.35
N ASP A 40 9.17 2.50 -4.76
CA ASP A 40 8.12 1.64 -4.21
C ASP A 40 8.27 1.44 -2.69
N ARG A 41 9.51 1.41 -2.19
CA ARG A 41 9.80 1.31 -0.75
C ARG A 41 9.55 2.62 0.00
N SER A 42 9.89 3.75 -0.60
CA SER A 42 9.83 5.07 0.06
C SER A 42 8.47 5.74 -0.08
N LEU A 43 7.77 5.42 -1.17
CA LEU A 43 6.43 5.83 -1.52
C LEU A 43 5.62 4.55 -1.74
N PRO A 44 5.37 3.76 -0.69
CA PRO A 44 4.50 2.60 -0.82
C PRO A 44 3.20 3.07 -1.47
N PRO A 45 2.61 2.31 -2.41
CA PRO A 45 1.30 2.64 -2.93
C PRO A 45 0.42 2.92 -1.72
N ARG A 46 -0.20 4.12 -1.69
CA ARG A 46 -1.25 4.38 -0.71
C ARG A 46 -2.14 3.16 -0.76
N ASP A 47 -2.50 2.60 0.39
CA ASP A 47 -3.41 1.46 0.46
C ASP A 47 -4.75 1.93 -0.14
N GLU A 48 -4.86 1.98 -1.46
CA GLU A 48 -6.07 2.26 -2.20
C GLU A 48 -7.12 1.25 -1.75
N ARG A 49 -6.70 0.05 -1.33
CA ARG A 49 -7.54 -0.93 -0.64
C ARG A 49 -8.13 -0.43 0.67
N ARG A 50 -7.38 0.26 1.55
CA ARG A 50 -7.92 0.78 2.83
C ARG A 50 -8.76 2.02 2.60
N GLU A 51 -8.34 2.91 1.70
CA GLU A 51 -9.15 4.08 1.33
C GLU A 51 -10.47 3.65 0.64
N ASP A 52 -10.43 2.70 -0.30
CA ASP A 52 -11.59 2.17 -1.01
C ASP A 52 -12.49 1.33 -0.09
N ALA A 53 -11.92 0.50 0.80
CA ALA A 53 -12.69 -0.19 1.83
C ALA A 53 -13.39 0.81 2.77
N GLY A 54 -12.69 1.87 3.17
CA GLY A 54 -13.27 2.96 3.96
C GLY A 54 -14.43 3.64 3.22
N ARG A 55 -14.23 3.99 1.94
CA ARG A 55 -15.30 4.57 1.11
C ARG A 55 -16.50 3.66 0.99
N ARG A 56 -16.31 2.34 0.79
CA ARG A 56 -17.41 1.36 0.72
C ARG A 56 -18.20 1.26 2.01
N ILE A 57 -17.52 1.29 3.16
CA ILE A 57 -18.18 1.28 4.48
C ILE A 57 -18.98 2.56 4.67
N LEU A 58 -18.40 3.72 4.36
CA LEU A 58 -19.05 5.02 4.55
C LEU A 58 -20.20 5.27 3.55
N ALA A 59 -20.13 4.67 2.36
CA ALA A 59 -21.17 4.75 1.34
C ALA A 59 -22.25 3.66 1.47
N ALA A 60 -22.11 2.71 2.41
CA ALA A 60 -23.10 1.68 2.62
C ALA A 60 -24.42 2.28 3.13
N GLU A 61 -25.55 1.74 2.64
CA GLU A 61 -26.85 2.17 3.15
C GLU A 61 -27.00 1.85 4.64
N PRO A 62 -27.65 2.73 5.43
CA PRO A 62 -27.90 2.47 6.84
C PRO A 62 -28.65 1.15 7.03
N MET A 63 -28.00 0.17 7.63
CA MET A 63 -28.65 -1.09 7.99
C MET A 63 -29.41 -0.96 9.30
N LYS A 64 -30.55 -1.64 9.40
CA LYS A 64 -31.31 -1.72 10.64
C LYS A 64 -30.50 -2.51 11.67
N VAL A 65 -30.01 -1.82 12.70
CA VAL A 65 -29.30 -2.43 13.83
C VAL A 65 -30.20 -2.47 15.06
N PRO A 66 -30.03 -3.49 15.93
CA PRO A 66 -30.71 -3.50 17.22
C PRO A 66 -30.23 -2.34 18.10
N GLY A 67 -31.02 -2.00 19.12
CA GLY A 67 -30.62 -1.00 20.10
C GLY A 67 -29.33 -1.39 20.84
N PRO A 68 -28.73 -0.46 21.61
CA PRO A 68 -27.41 -0.65 22.21
C PRO A 68 -27.24 -1.93 23.04
N GLU A 69 -28.27 -2.35 23.79
CA GLU A 69 -28.23 -3.60 24.55
C GLU A 69 -28.26 -4.85 23.65
N GLY A 70 -29.04 -4.83 22.58
CA GLY A 70 -29.08 -5.93 21.62
C GLY A 70 -27.74 -6.10 20.89
N LEU A 71 -27.11 -4.99 20.51
CA LEU A 71 -25.76 -4.98 19.94
C LEU A 71 -24.71 -5.57 20.90
N ARG A 72 -24.77 -5.22 22.19
CA ARG A 72 -23.84 -5.79 23.19
C ARG A 72 -23.96 -7.31 23.27
N ARG A 73 -25.19 -7.84 23.35
CA ARG A 73 -25.44 -9.28 23.42
C ARG A 73 -24.95 -10.00 22.15
N GLU A 74 -25.16 -9.40 20.98
CA GLU A 74 -24.68 -9.94 19.71
C GLU A 74 -23.14 -10.01 19.66
N LEU A 75 -22.45 -8.94 20.10
CA LEU A 75 -20.99 -8.89 20.15
C LEU A 75 -20.38 -9.91 21.13
N GLU A 76 -21.02 -10.13 22.27
CA GLU A 76 -20.63 -11.18 23.23
C GLU A 76 -20.75 -12.56 22.59
N ALA A 77 -21.89 -12.88 21.98
CA ALA A 77 -22.11 -14.16 21.32
C ALA A 77 -21.14 -14.45 20.15
N LEU A 78 -20.67 -13.42 19.44
CA LEU A 78 -19.67 -13.55 18.37
C LEU A 78 -18.25 -13.77 18.91
N ARG A 79 -17.92 -13.16 20.06
CA ARG A 79 -16.62 -13.34 20.73
C ARG A 79 -16.49 -14.73 21.33
N ASP A 80 -17.55 -15.23 21.93
CA ASP A 80 -17.58 -16.58 22.51
C ASP A 80 -17.45 -17.67 21.44
N ARG A 81 -17.95 -17.44 20.22
CA ARG A 81 -17.77 -18.34 19.06
C ARG A 81 -16.34 -18.38 18.50
N ARG A 82 -15.49 -17.42 18.84
CA ARG A 82 -14.09 -17.38 18.37
C ARG A 82 -13.11 -18.01 19.36
N ARG A 83 -13.59 -18.46 20.52
CA ARG A 83 -12.80 -19.09 21.58
C ARG A 83 -12.96 -20.60 21.55
#